data_AF-A0A3D4ZHV6-F1
#
_entry.id   AF-A0A3D4ZHV6-F1
#
_cell.length_a   1.000
_cell.length_b   1.000
_cell.length_c   1.000
_cell.angle_alpha   90.00
_cell.angle_beta   90.00
_cell.angle_gamma   90.00
#
_symmetry.space_group_name_H-M   'P 1'
#
loop_
_entity.id
_entity.type
_entity.pdbx_description
1 polymer ?
#
loop_
_entity_poly.entity_id
_entity_poly.type
_entity_poly.pdbx_seq_one_letter_code
_entity_poly.pdbx_strand_id
1 'polypeptide(L)'
;QLELDRRQIQDRVVNLKQQLEKVVQQRNIQRNQRLNGNIPTGAIVGYTNSGKSSLLNALTNADVLVEDKLFATLDPTTRMVKLPGGEEILLSDTVGFISDLPHNLVDAFKSTLEEAKYADFLIIVCDASHPDMIACYTTTVQVLEELGCTDKPAIVLANKMDKVEDAFAVSRLKSLYSPVLETSIKTGAGLDALMNQIGITLHELCPTTTYLLPNSRHDLVAHIHRYGQVESIDYTEEGILVKSRIQVRFQGPLHPFRQD
;
A
#
# COMPACT_ATOMS: atom_id res chain seq x y z
N GLN A 1 -13.94 44.60 -20.97
CA GLN A 1 -12.75 44.03 -20.29
C GLN A 1 -13.15 42.83 -19.44
N LEU A 2 -14.03 42.97 -18.45
CA LEU A 2 -14.55 41.86 -17.60
C LEU A 2 -15.11 40.64 -18.35
N GLU A 3 -15.76 40.84 -19.50
CA GLU A 3 -16.38 39.76 -20.28
C GLU A 3 -15.36 38.92 -21.07
N LEU A 4 -14.27 39.55 -21.54
CA LEU A 4 -13.14 38.88 -22.17
C LEU A 4 -12.34 38.08 -21.14
N ASP A 5 -12.11 38.65 -19.94
CA ASP A 5 -11.46 37.93 -18.84
C ASP A 5 -12.29 36.72 -18.38
N ARG A 6 -13.61 36.86 -18.28
CA ARG A 6 -14.51 35.76 -17.91
C ARG A 6 -14.48 34.63 -18.95
N ARG A 7 -14.40 34.98 -20.24
CA ARG A 7 -14.29 34.01 -21.32
C ARG A 7 -12.94 33.30 -21.31
N GLN A 8 -11.84 34.03 -21.09
CA GLN A 8 -10.50 33.45 -20.93
C GLN A 8 -10.42 32.50 -19.73
N ILE A 9 -11.05 32.84 -18.60
CA ILE A 9 -11.13 31.96 -17.43
C ILE A 9 -11.93 30.70 -17.77
N GLN A 10 -13.07 30.82 -18.45
CA GLN A 10 -13.88 29.67 -18.85
C GLN A 10 -13.12 28.73 -19.81
N ASP A 11 -12.46 29.28 -20.83
CA ASP A 11 -11.66 28.49 -21.77
C ASP A 11 -10.51 27.78 -21.06
N ARG A 12 -9.88 28.44 -20.08
CA ARG A 12 -8.82 27.85 -19.25
C ARG A 12 -9.35 26.74 -18.34
N VAL A 13 -10.54 26.91 -17.76
CA VAL A 13 -11.22 25.86 -16.97
C VAL A 13 -11.54 24.65 -17.84
N VAL A 14 -12.04 24.85 -19.07
CA VAL A 14 -12.33 23.75 -20.00
C VAL A 14 -11.05 23.01 -20.38
N ASN A 15 -9.96 23.73 -20.68
CA ASN A 15 -8.67 23.12 -21.00
C ASN A 15 -8.11 22.32 -19.81
N LEU A 16 -8.13 22.89 -18.60
CA LEU A 16 -7.69 22.21 -17.39
C LEU A 16 -8.52 20.94 -17.10
N LYS A 17 -9.83 20.95 -17.35
CA LYS A 17 -10.68 19.76 -17.22
C LYS A 17 -10.28 18.66 -18.20
N GLN A 18 -10.02 19.01 -19.46
CA GLN A 18 -9.55 18.03 -20.46
C GLN A 18 -8.16 17.46 -20.13
N GLN A 19 -7.27 18.29 -19.59
CA GLN A 19 -5.96 17.82 -19.10
C GLN A 19 -6.13 16.87 -17.91
N LEU A 20 -7.02 17.19 -16.97
CA LEU A 20 -7.32 16.34 -15.82
C LEU A 20 -7.88 14.97 -16.25
N GLU A 21 -8.80 14.94 -17.23
CA GLU A 21 -9.34 13.68 -17.77
C GLU A 21 -8.24 12.77 -18.33
N LYS A 22 -7.26 13.33 -19.05
CA LYS A 22 -6.11 12.56 -19.57
C LYS A 22 -5.25 11.97 -18.45
N VAL A 23 -4.99 12.75 -17.39
CA VAL A 23 -4.23 12.28 -16.22
C VAL A 23 -4.97 11.14 -15.52
N VAL A 24 -6.28 11.26 -15.32
CA VAL A 24 -7.12 10.21 -14.72
C VAL A 24 -7.10 8.94 -15.58
N GLN A 25 -7.22 9.06 -16.91
CA GLN A 25 -7.13 7.91 -17.81
C GLN A 25 -5.78 7.19 -17.72
N GLN A 26 -4.67 7.93 -17.72
CA GLN A 26 -3.33 7.35 -17.57
C GLN A 26 -3.17 6.61 -16.24
N ARG A 27 -3.66 7.20 -15.14
CA ARG A 27 -3.65 6.56 -13.81
C ARG A 27 -4.46 5.26 -13.81
N ASN A 28 -5.64 5.26 -14.42
CA ASN A 28 -6.46 4.05 -14.55
C ASN A 28 -5.76 2.94 -15.34
N ILE A 29 -5.01 3.26 -16.39
CA ILE A 29 -4.24 2.27 -17.16
C ILE A 29 -3.13 1.66 -16.31
N GLN A 30 -2.31 2.50 -15.65
CA GLN A 30 -1.23 2.03 -14.78
C GLN A 30 -1.77 1.19 -13.62
N ARG A 31 -2.90 1.62 -13.04
CA ARG A 31 -3.60 0.89 -11.99
C ARG A 31 -4.14 -0.47 -12.46
N ASN A 32 -4.78 -0.53 -13.62
CA ASN A 32 -5.28 -1.80 -14.17
C ASN A 32 -4.13 -2.78 -14.47
N GLN A 33 -2.96 -2.30 -14.89
CA GLN A 33 -1.78 -3.16 -15.04
C GLN A 33 -1.34 -3.76 -13.70
N ARG A 34 -1.40 -2.99 -12.61
CA ARG A 34 -1.06 -3.45 -11.26
C ARG A 34 -2.08 -4.47 -10.71
N LEU A 35 -3.38 -4.17 -10.84
CA LEU A 35 -4.45 -5.06 -10.40
C LEU A 35 -4.44 -6.43 -11.10
N ASN A 36 -3.96 -6.46 -12.35
CA ASN A 36 -3.80 -7.68 -13.13
C ASN A 36 -2.42 -8.34 -12.94
N GLY A 37 -1.54 -7.72 -12.15
CA GLY A 37 -0.23 -8.26 -11.79
C GLY A 37 -0.32 -9.33 -10.70
N ASN A 38 0.72 -10.14 -10.60
CA ASN A 38 0.89 -11.18 -9.60
C ASN A 38 1.66 -10.71 -8.35
N ILE A 39 2.24 -9.51 -8.40
CA ILE A 39 3.04 -8.93 -7.32
C ILE A 39 2.10 -8.25 -6.29
N PRO A 40 2.18 -8.60 -5.00
CA PRO A 40 1.42 -7.92 -3.95
C PRO A 40 1.72 -6.42 -3.88
N THR A 41 0.70 -5.64 -3.56
CA THR A 41 0.77 -4.17 -3.54
C THR A 41 0.51 -3.65 -2.12
N GLY A 42 1.27 -2.66 -1.68
CA GLY A 42 1.09 -1.99 -0.39
C GLY A 42 1.05 -0.47 -0.55
N ALA A 43 0.31 0.21 0.31
CA ALA A 43 0.25 1.67 0.34
C ALA A 43 0.75 2.23 1.68
N ILE A 44 1.64 3.21 1.60
CA ILE A 44 2.14 3.95 2.76
C ILE A 44 1.24 5.16 2.96
N VAL A 45 0.58 5.24 4.12
CA VAL A 45 -0.40 6.28 4.47
C VAL A 45 -0.05 6.91 5.81
N GLY A 46 -0.58 8.10 6.08
CA GLY A 46 -0.29 8.83 7.32
C GLY A 46 -0.07 10.31 7.10
N TYR A 47 0.04 11.06 8.20
CA TYR A 47 0.15 12.51 8.18
C TYR A 47 1.36 13.01 7.37
N THR A 48 1.25 14.25 6.88
CA THR A 48 2.40 14.94 6.30
C THR A 48 3.55 14.98 7.30
N ASN A 49 4.78 14.90 6.77
CA ASN A 49 6.00 14.85 7.58
C ASN A 49 6.12 13.63 8.53
N SER A 50 5.25 12.61 8.45
CA SER A 50 5.42 11.39 9.28
C SER A 50 6.60 10.50 8.86
N GLY A 51 7.16 10.74 7.67
CA GLY A 51 8.29 9.99 7.13
C GLY A 51 7.94 8.94 6.06
N LYS A 52 6.76 9.02 5.44
CA LYS A 52 6.32 8.07 4.39
C LYS A 52 7.28 7.98 3.19
N SER A 53 7.69 9.12 2.63
CA SER A 53 8.63 9.16 1.50
C SER A 53 10.02 8.69 1.91
N SER A 54 10.47 9.05 3.11
CA SER A 54 11.69 8.50 3.71
C SER A 54 11.62 6.99 3.86
N LEU A 55 10.46 6.45 4.25
CA LEU A 55 10.26 5.01 4.37
C LEU A 55 10.40 4.34 3.01
N LEU A 56 9.70 4.84 2.00
CA LEU A 56 9.79 4.28 0.65
C LEU A 56 11.23 4.28 0.13
N ASN A 57 11.97 5.37 0.34
CA ASN A 57 13.38 5.47 -0.09
C ASN A 57 14.27 4.49 0.68
N ALA A 58 14.10 4.41 2.00
CA ALA A 58 14.87 3.49 2.85
C ALA A 58 14.62 2.02 2.48
N LEU A 59 13.39 1.64 2.16
CA LEU A 59 13.04 0.28 1.77
C LEU A 59 13.46 -0.08 0.34
N THR A 60 13.73 0.91 -0.51
CA THR A 60 14.04 0.71 -1.93
C THR A 60 15.52 0.92 -2.26
N ASN A 61 16.38 1.22 -1.27
CA ASN A 61 17.80 1.52 -1.45
C ASN A 61 18.06 2.59 -2.54
N ALA A 62 17.12 3.51 -2.75
CA ALA A 62 17.20 4.49 -3.82
C ALA A 62 17.54 5.88 -3.25
N ASP A 63 18.66 6.44 -3.71
CA ASP A 63 19.11 7.81 -3.48
C ASP A 63 18.10 8.83 -4.04
N VAL A 64 17.03 9.10 -3.29
CA VAL A 64 16.18 10.27 -3.52
C VAL A 64 16.21 11.11 -2.24
N LEU A 65 16.79 12.32 -2.37
CA LEU A 65 16.76 13.33 -1.32
C LEU A 65 15.31 13.55 -0.87
N VAL A 66 15.04 13.30 0.41
CA VAL A 66 13.79 13.69 1.05
C VAL A 66 13.97 15.12 1.56
N GLU A 67 13.13 16.04 1.09
CA GLU A 67 13.07 17.41 1.62
C GLU A 67 12.03 17.49 2.75
N ASP A 68 12.38 18.12 3.87
CA ASP A 68 11.47 18.44 4.98
C ASP A 68 10.50 19.57 4.56
N LYS A 69 9.55 19.26 3.68
CA LYS A 69 8.49 20.17 3.23
C LYS A 69 7.11 19.52 3.32
N LEU A 70 6.10 20.32 3.65
CA LEU A 70 4.70 19.91 3.49
C LEU A 70 4.42 19.61 2.01
N PHE A 71 3.71 18.53 1.72
CA PHE A 71 3.47 18.01 0.36
C PHE A 71 4.72 17.51 -0.38
N ALA A 72 5.71 16.94 0.32
CA ALA A 72 6.87 16.30 -0.31
C ALA A 72 6.51 15.30 -1.43
N THR A 73 5.32 14.67 -1.36
CA THR A 73 4.77 13.80 -2.41
C THR A 73 3.38 14.29 -2.82
N LEU A 74 3.23 14.67 -4.09
CA LEU A 74 1.95 15.07 -4.72
C LEU A 74 1.43 14.03 -5.72
N ASP A 75 2.32 13.29 -6.38
CA ASP A 75 2.01 12.14 -7.22
C ASP A 75 2.44 10.85 -6.53
N PRO A 76 1.60 9.79 -6.51
CA PRO A 76 1.95 8.55 -5.84
C PRO A 76 3.16 7.91 -6.53
N THR A 77 4.22 7.66 -5.77
CA THR A 77 5.44 7.02 -6.28
C THR A 77 5.40 5.55 -5.89
N THR A 78 5.39 4.67 -6.88
CA THR A 78 5.39 3.21 -6.67
C THR A 78 6.75 2.63 -6.98
N ARG A 79 7.30 1.82 -6.08
CA ARG A 79 8.59 1.16 -6.24
C ARG A 79 8.52 -0.30 -5.81
N MET A 80 9.35 -1.12 -6.43
CA MET A 80 9.51 -2.52 -6.08
C MET A 80 10.46 -2.66 -4.88
N VAL A 81 10.06 -3.46 -3.89
CA VAL A 81 10.84 -3.76 -2.69
C VAL A 81 11.02 -5.27 -2.60
N LYS A 82 12.23 -5.71 -2.28
CA LYS A 82 12.57 -7.12 -2.07
C LYS A 82 12.56 -7.41 -0.57
N LEU A 83 11.72 -8.36 -0.15
CA LEU A 83 11.66 -8.82 1.22
C LEU A 83 12.80 -9.80 1.53
N PRO A 84 13.21 -9.97 2.81
CA PRO A 84 14.26 -10.91 3.19
C PRO A 84 13.97 -12.36 2.79
N GLY A 85 12.69 -12.73 2.70
CA GLY A 85 12.23 -14.05 2.23
C GLY A 85 12.33 -14.28 0.71
N GLY A 86 12.83 -13.30 -0.06
CA GLY A 86 12.96 -13.37 -1.52
C GLY A 86 11.69 -12.96 -2.30
N GLU A 87 10.60 -12.68 -1.60
CA GLU A 87 9.36 -12.15 -2.17
C GLU A 87 9.54 -10.70 -2.61
N GLU A 88 8.83 -10.30 -3.67
CA GLU A 88 8.81 -8.92 -4.17
C GLU A 88 7.44 -8.30 -3.92
N ILE A 89 7.42 -7.01 -3.57
CA ILE A 89 6.20 -6.22 -3.42
C ILE A 89 6.32 -4.88 -4.14
N LEU A 90 5.18 -4.29 -4.48
CA LEU A 90 5.10 -2.90 -4.93
C LEU A 90 4.61 -2.03 -3.78
N LEU A 91 5.42 -1.07 -3.31
CA LEU A 91 5.01 -0.08 -2.32
C LEU A 91 4.77 1.27 -3.00
N SER A 92 3.63 1.88 -2.67
CA SER A 92 3.25 3.21 -3.13
C SER A 92 3.29 4.22 -1.99
N ASP A 93 4.08 5.30 -2.14
CA ASP A 93 3.99 6.47 -1.26
C ASP A 93 2.77 7.29 -1.65
N THR A 94 1.88 7.56 -0.70
CA THR A 94 0.66 8.34 -0.92
C THR A 94 0.81 9.76 -0.39
N VAL A 95 -0.08 10.66 -0.83
CA VAL A 95 -0.11 12.04 -0.35
C VAL A 95 -0.45 12.06 1.13
N GLY A 96 0.30 12.83 1.93
CA GLY A 96 0.10 12.90 3.37
C GLY A 96 -1.11 13.72 3.81
N PHE A 97 -1.69 13.36 4.96
CA PHE A 97 -2.79 14.13 5.58
C PHE A 97 -2.30 15.43 6.25
N ILE A 98 -3.20 16.41 6.32
CA ILE A 98 -3.04 17.63 7.15
C ILE A 98 -4.28 17.73 8.03
N SER A 99 -4.13 18.25 9.25
CA SER A 99 -5.27 18.58 10.12
C SER A 99 -6.18 19.62 9.45
N ASP A 100 -7.47 19.61 9.77
CA ASP A 100 -8.46 20.56 9.24
C ASP A 100 -8.54 20.64 7.71
N LEU A 101 -8.49 19.48 7.02
CA LEU A 101 -8.78 19.44 5.60
C LEU A 101 -10.22 19.92 5.36
N PRO A 102 -10.43 21.03 4.62
CA PRO A 102 -11.77 21.43 4.24
C PRO A 102 -12.44 20.29 3.48
N HIS A 103 -13.73 20.01 3.72
CA HIS A 103 -14.47 18.94 3.03
C HIS A 103 -14.29 18.97 1.50
N ASN A 104 -14.13 20.17 0.93
CA ASN A 104 -13.92 20.43 -0.49
C ASN A 104 -12.58 19.89 -1.02
N LEU A 105 -11.56 19.84 -0.17
CA LEU A 105 -10.23 19.31 -0.49
C LEU A 105 -10.16 17.80 -0.30
N VAL A 106 -11.00 17.23 0.56
CA VAL A 106 -11.12 15.77 0.73
C VAL A 106 -11.41 15.10 -0.62
N ASP A 107 -12.31 15.64 -1.43
CA ASP A 107 -12.62 15.06 -2.75
C ASP A 107 -11.45 15.12 -3.74
N ALA A 108 -10.62 16.17 -3.68
CA ALA A 108 -9.39 16.26 -4.47
C ALA A 108 -8.36 15.23 -4.00
N PHE A 109 -8.22 15.02 -2.69
CA PHE A 109 -7.29 14.04 -2.11
C PHE A 109 -7.78 12.59 -2.22
N LYS A 110 -9.09 12.34 -2.23
CA LYS A 110 -9.67 10.99 -2.47
C LYS A 110 -9.12 10.39 -3.76
N SER A 111 -9.03 11.20 -4.83
CA SER A 111 -8.48 10.75 -6.12
C SER A 111 -6.98 10.36 -6.04
N THR A 112 -6.23 10.95 -5.10
CA THR A 112 -4.81 10.64 -4.88
C THR A 112 -4.57 9.58 -3.80
N LEU A 113 -5.55 9.36 -2.93
CA LEU A 113 -5.57 8.30 -1.90
C LEU A 113 -6.25 7.03 -2.38
N GLU A 114 -6.84 7.05 -3.58
CA GLU A 114 -7.43 5.88 -4.23
C GLU A 114 -6.45 4.70 -4.31
N GLU A 115 -5.14 4.93 -4.40
CA GLU A 115 -4.16 3.85 -4.42
C GLU A 115 -4.22 2.99 -3.14
N ALA A 116 -4.54 3.58 -1.99
CA ALA A 116 -4.76 2.84 -0.74
C ALA A 116 -5.95 1.89 -0.84
N LYS A 117 -6.99 2.24 -1.63
CA LYS A 117 -8.15 1.39 -1.90
C LYS A 117 -7.82 0.17 -2.75
N TYR A 118 -6.72 0.16 -3.49
CA TYR A 118 -6.34 -0.97 -4.33
C TYR A 118 -5.16 -1.78 -3.80
N ALA A 119 -4.44 -1.25 -2.81
CA ALA A 119 -3.39 -1.98 -2.11
C ALA A 119 -3.93 -3.23 -1.38
N ASP A 120 -3.13 -4.29 -1.29
CA ASP A 120 -3.46 -5.50 -0.54
C ASP A 120 -3.28 -5.31 0.97
N PHE A 121 -2.40 -4.38 1.38
CA PHE A 121 -2.17 -4.00 2.77
C PHE A 121 -1.78 -2.53 2.90
N LEU A 122 -1.85 -2.01 4.12
CA LEU A 122 -1.51 -0.62 4.44
C LEU A 122 -0.34 -0.54 5.43
N ILE A 123 0.51 0.47 5.28
CA ILE A 123 1.49 0.87 6.28
C ILE A 123 1.10 2.27 6.77
N ILE A 124 0.61 2.37 8.00
CA ILE A 124 0.20 3.63 8.61
C ILE A 124 1.39 4.23 9.37
N VAL A 125 2.00 5.28 8.83
CA VAL A 125 3.18 5.92 9.44
C VAL A 125 2.78 7.11 10.30
N CYS A 126 3.13 7.04 11.58
CA CYS A 126 2.91 8.06 12.59
C CYS A 126 4.23 8.69 13.03
N ASP A 127 4.24 10.00 13.27
CA ASP A 127 5.36 10.68 13.91
C ASP A 127 5.24 10.51 15.43
N ALA A 128 6.06 9.65 16.03
CA ALA A 128 6.06 9.37 17.46
C ALA A 128 6.54 10.56 18.31
N SER A 129 7.27 11.51 17.71
CA SER A 129 7.72 12.73 18.40
C SER A 129 6.66 13.84 18.40
N HIS A 130 5.56 13.66 17.66
CA HIS A 130 4.49 14.64 17.59
C HIS A 130 3.61 14.59 18.85
N PRO A 131 3.37 15.71 19.55
CA PRO A 131 2.57 15.73 20.78
C PRO A 131 1.15 15.17 20.57
N ASP A 132 0.56 15.47 19.41
CA ASP A 132 -0.78 14.99 19.02
C ASP A 132 -0.78 13.73 18.14
N MET A 133 0.24 12.86 18.24
CA MET A 133 0.36 11.64 17.41
C MET A 133 -0.95 10.83 17.35
N ILE A 134 -1.63 10.68 18.49
CA ILE A 134 -2.87 9.90 18.58
C ILE A 134 -4.00 10.54 17.76
N ALA A 135 -4.13 11.88 17.81
CA ALA A 135 -5.13 12.58 17.02
C ALA A 135 -4.84 12.42 15.52
N CYS A 136 -3.58 12.57 15.12
CA CYS A 136 -3.16 12.33 13.74
C CYS A 136 -3.46 10.89 13.28
N TYR A 137 -3.21 9.90 14.13
CA TYR A 137 -3.56 8.53 13.81
C TYR A 137 -5.09 8.37 13.66
N THR A 138 -5.88 8.88 14.61
CA THR A 138 -7.35 8.78 14.58
C THR A 138 -7.93 9.39 13.30
N THR A 139 -7.48 10.58 12.90
CA THR A 139 -7.93 11.20 11.65
C THR A 139 -7.49 10.40 10.43
N THR A 140 -6.28 9.82 10.43
CA THR A 140 -5.85 8.93 9.34
C THR A 140 -6.80 7.76 9.17
N VAL A 141 -7.16 7.09 10.27
CA VAL A 141 -8.09 5.96 10.25
C VAL A 141 -9.48 6.38 9.78
N GLN A 142 -10.01 7.51 10.25
CA GLN A 142 -11.30 8.03 9.81
C GLN A 142 -11.35 8.26 8.29
N VAL A 143 -10.28 8.82 7.71
CA VAL A 143 -10.23 9.01 6.24
C VAL A 143 -10.12 7.67 5.51
N LEU A 144 -9.37 6.71 6.03
CA LEU A 144 -9.32 5.36 5.47
C LEU A 144 -10.69 4.66 5.54
N GLU A 145 -11.46 4.88 6.60
CA GLU A 145 -12.84 4.40 6.75
C GLU A 145 -13.77 5.02 5.70
N GLU A 146 -13.72 6.35 5.52
CA GLU A 146 -14.50 7.06 4.48
C GLU A 146 -14.16 6.60 3.05
N LEU A 147 -12.91 6.17 2.83
CA LEU A 147 -12.44 5.61 1.56
C LEU A 147 -12.84 4.14 1.35
N GLY A 148 -13.35 3.48 2.39
CA GLY A 148 -13.70 2.06 2.37
C GLY A 148 -12.47 1.13 2.37
N CYS A 149 -11.43 1.50 3.11
CA CYS A 149 -10.18 0.73 3.23
C CYS A 149 -10.08 -0.05 4.56
N THR A 150 -11.21 -0.40 5.17
CA THR A 150 -11.29 -1.00 6.52
C THR A 150 -11.05 -2.50 6.57
N ASP A 151 -11.11 -3.17 5.42
CA ASP A 151 -10.98 -4.62 5.25
C ASP A 151 -9.54 -5.08 5.04
N LYS A 152 -8.58 -4.16 5.13
CA LYS A 152 -7.18 -4.40 4.79
C LYS A 152 -6.33 -4.57 6.04
N PRO A 153 -5.39 -5.54 6.06
CA PRO A 153 -4.41 -5.57 7.12
C PRO A 153 -3.57 -4.29 7.08
N ALA A 154 -3.38 -3.70 8.27
CA ALA A 154 -2.64 -2.48 8.45
C ALA A 154 -1.50 -2.70 9.44
N ILE A 155 -0.29 -2.30 9.05
CA ILE A 155 0.89 -2.27 9.92
C ILE A 155 1.04 -0.82 10.38
N VAL A 156 0.96 -0.59 11.69
CA VAL A 156 1.14 0.76 12.25
C VAL A 156 2.61 0.96 12.59
N LEU A 157 3.18 2.06 12.12
CA LEU A 157 4.58 2.41 12.28
C LEU A 157 4.73 3.69 13.10
N ALA A 158 5.18 3.57 14.34
CA ALA A 158 5.61 4.69 15.16
C ALA A 158 7.04 5.09 14.74
N ASN A 159 7.16 6.06 13.84
CA ASN A 159 8.42 6.53 13.30
C ASN A 159 8.98 7.73 14.10
N LYS A 160 10.26 8.07 13.89
CA LYS A 160 11.02 9.13 14.58
C LYS A 160 11.26 8.84 16.06
N MET A 161 11.41 7.57 16.43
CA MET A 161 11.76 7.16 17.79
C MET A 161 13.08 7.78 18.30
N ASP A 162 13.96 8.23 17.40
CA ASP A 162 15.18 8.99 17.75
C ASP A 162 14.91 10.35 18.42
N LYS A 163 13.68 10.85 18.35
CA LYS A 163 13.24 12.14 18.92
C LYS A 163 12.25 11.98 20.08
N VAL A 164 11.96 10.74 20.49
CA VAL A 164 10.97 10.48 21.53
C VAL A 164 11.63 10.61 22.90
N GLU A 165 11.21 11.61 23.66
CA GLU A 165 11.66 11.81 25.05
C GLU A 165 10.73 11.10 26.06
N ASP A 166 9.44 10.96 25.73
CA ASP A 166 8.43 10.26 26.54
C ASP A 166 7.73 9.14 25.74
N ALA A 167 7.91 7.91 26.20
CA ALA A 167 7.34 6.72 25.57
C ALA A 167 5.86 6.47 25.90
N PHE A 168 5.22 7.31 26.73
CA PHE A 168 3.83 7.14 27.12
C PHE A 168 2.88 7.16 25.92
N ALA A 169 3.07 8.08 24.96
CA ALA A 169 2.24 8.19 23.77
C ALA A 169 2.32 6.94 22.87
N VAL A 170 3.53 6.40 22.68
CA VAL A 170 3.77 5.16 21.92
C VAL A 170 3.15 3.96 22.62
N SER A 171 3.29 3.87 23.95
CA SER A 171 2.67 2.82 24.76
C SER A 171 1.15 2.86 24.66
N ARG A 172 0.56 4.07 24.67
CA ARG A 172 -0.88 4.25 24.46
C ARG A 172 -1.30 3.81 23.06
N LEU A 173 -0.54 4.14 22.02
CA LEU A 173 -0.84 3.69 20.65
C LEU A 173 -0.82 2.15 20.55
N LYS A 174 0.20 1.50 21.13
CA LYS A 174 0.31 0.03 21.24
C LYS A 174 -0.84 -0.63 21.99
N SER A 175 -1.43 0.06 22.97
CA SER A 175 -2.60 -0.45 23.70
C SER A 175 -3.89 -0.40 22.88
N LEU A 176 -3.96 0.51 21.91
CA LEU A 176 -5.14 0.71 21.06
C LEU A 176 -5.07 -0.11 19.77
N TYR A 177 -3.87 -0.40 19.28
CA TYR A 177 -3.65 -1.05 17.99
C TYR A 177 -2.51 -2.05 18.03
N SER A 178 -2.64 -3.14 17.28
CA SER A 178 -1.62 -4.18 17.14
C SER A 178 -1.66 -4.78 15.72
N PRO A 179 -0.52 -4.98 15.05
CA PRO A 179 0.84 -4.67 15.52
C PRO A 179 1.22 -3.18 15.33
N VAL A 180 1.89 -2.60 16.33
CA VAL A 180 2.54 -1.29 16.25
C VAL A 180 4.05 -1.48 16.36
N LEU A 181 4.77 -1.16 15.29
CA LEU A 181 6.22 -1.24 15.22
C LEU A 181 6.85 0.11 15.51
N GLU A 182 7.91 0.10 16.30
CA GLU A 182 8.73 1.27 16.60
C GLU A 182 9.87 1.37 15.59
N THR A 183 10.06 2.55 15.00
CA THR A 183 11.13 2.78 14.03
C THR A 183 11.73 4.17 14.13
N SER A 184 12.97 4.26 13.66
CA SER A 184 13.56 5.52 13.26
C SER A 184 14.16 5.31 11.88
N ILE A 185 13.43 5.73 10.85
CA ILE A 185 13.89 5.61 9.45
C ILE A 185 15.23 6.33 9.26
N LYS A 186 15.44 7.44 9.97
CA LYS A 186 16.69 8.21 9.94
C LYS A 186 17.90 7.39 10.41
N THR A 187 17.73 6.54 11.41
CA THR A 187 18.82 5.71 11.96
C THR A 187 18.83 4.30 11.39
N GLY A 188 17.77 3.90 10.68
CA GLY A 188 17.55 2.54 10.21
C GLY A 188 16.96 1.59 11.26
N ALA A 189 16.83 2.04 12.51
CA ALA A 189 16.30 1.21 13.59
C ALA A 189 14.86 0.74 13.30
N GLY A 190 14.63 -0.56 13.44
CA GLY A 190 13.32 -1.20 13.29
C GLY A 190 12.86 -1.45 11.84
N LEU A 191 13.65 -1.08 10.81
CA LEU A 191 13.31 -1.38 9.42
C LEU A 191 13.28 -2.88 9.12
N ASP A 192 14.19 -3.66 9.69
CA ASP A 192 14.20 -5.13 9.53
C ASP A 192 12.94 -5.77 10.14
N ALA A 193 12.49 -5.26 11.29
CA ALA A 193 11.25 -5.72 11.93
C ALA A 193 10.04 -5.41 11.05
N LEU A 194 10.00 -4.22 10.43
CA LEU A 194 8.96 -3.87 9.46
C LEU A 194 8.98 -4.81 8.24
N MET A 195 10.15 -5.07 7.67
CA MET A 195 10.28 -5.96 6.51
C MET A 195 9.81 -7.39 6.80
N ASN A 196 10.14 -7.92 8.00
CA ASN A 196 9.65 -9.21 8.45
C ASN A 196 8.14 -9.20 8.68
N GLN A 197 7.60 -8.14 9.31
CA GLN A 197 6.17 -8.02 9.54
C GLN A 197 5.37 -7.93 8.24
N ILE A 198 5.89 -7.24 7.23
CA ILE A 198 5.28 -7.22 5.89
C ILE A 198 5.21 -8.65 5.33
N GLY A 199 6.30 -9.43 5.41
CA GLY A 199 6.30 -10.83 4.99
C GLY A 199 5.24 -11.68 5.70
N ILE A 200 5.11 -11.52 7.03
CA ILE A 200 4.06 -12.19 7.82
C ILE A 200 2.66 -11.81 7.31
N THR A 201 2.40 -10.52 7.12
CA THR A 201 1.12 -10.02 6.62
C THR A 201 0.81 -10.55 5.21
N LEU A 202 1.81 -10.68 4.33
CA LEU A 202 1.62 -11.29 3.01
C LEU A 202 1.28 -12.78 3.10
N HIS A 203 1.92 -13.52 4.00
CA HIS A 203 1.59 -14.93 4.23
C HIS A 203 0.16 -15.11 4.76
N GLU A 204 -0.31 -14.21 5.62
CA GLU A 204 -1.69 -14.21 6.11
C GLU A 204 -2.70 -13.90 5.00
N LEU A 205 -2.36 -12.95 4.11
CA LEU A 205 -3.19 -12.59 2.95
C LEU A 205 -3.22 -13.69 1.88
N CYS A 206 -2.16 -14.47 1.77
CA CYS A 206 -1.98 -15.47 0.73
C CYS A 206 -1.43 -16.77 1.33
N PRO A 207 -2.26 -17.50 2.08
CA PRO A 207 -1.83 -18.73 2.72
C PRO A 207 -1.47 -19.78 1.67
N THR A 208 -0.44 -20.57 1.98
CA THR A 208 -0.06 -21.71 1.15
C THR A 208 -1.22 -22.68 1.07
N THR A 209 -1.63 -23.01 -0.15
CA THR A 209 -2.74 -23.90 -0.45
C THR A 209 -2.26 -25.05 -1.33
N THR A 210 -2.76 -26.24 -1.04
CA THR A 210 -2.50 -27.43 -1.86
C THR A 210 -3.67 -27.63 -2.82
N TYR A 211 -3.38 -27.89 -4.09
CA TYR A 211 -4.36 -28.19 -5.13
C TYR A 211 -4.06 -29.56 -5.74
N LEU A 212 -5.07 -30.40 -5.91
CA LEU A 212 -4.97 -31.66 -6.66
C LEU A 212 -5.63 -31.48 -8.02
N LEU A 213 -4.82 -31.22 -9.03
CA LEU A 213 -5.28 -30.94 -10.38
C LEU A 213 -5.35 -32.24 -11.20
N PRO A 214 -6.37 -32.46 -12.04
CA PRO A 214 -6.36 -33.59 -12.96
C PRO A 214 -5.15 -33.52 -13.90
N ASN A 215 -4.60 -34.68 -14.28
CA ASN A 215 -3.48 -34.77 -15.23
C ASN A 215 -3.77 -34.13 -16.60
N SER A 216 -5.04 -33.86 -16.95
CA SER A 216 -5.41 -33.12 -18.16
C SER A 216 -5.34 -31.59 -18.01
N ARG A 217 -5.33 -31.05 -16.79
CA ARG A 217 -5.45 -29.62 -16.49
C ARG A 217 -4.10 -28.89 -16.35
N HIS A 218 -3.23 -29.07 -17.33
CA HIS A 218 -1.94 -28.36 -17.40
C HIS A 218 -2.13 -26.84 -17.54
N ASP A 219 -3.28 -26.39 -18.04
CA ASP A 219 -3.70 -24.98 -18.07
C ASP A 219 -3.72 -24.36 -16.66
N LEU A 220 -4.16 -25.12 -15.66
CA LEU A 220 -4.21 -24.66 -14.27
C LEU A 220 -2.84 -24.64 -13.61
N VAL A 221 -1.97 -25.59 -13.95
CA VAL A 221 -0.56 -25.55 -13.50
C VAL A 221 0.14 -24.31 -14.06
N ALA A 222 -0.04 -24.01 -15.35
CA ALA A 222 0.48 -22.81 -15.97
C ALA A 222 -0.12 -21.52 -15.37
N HIS A 223 -1.40 -21.54 -14.99
CA HIS A 223 -2.06 -20.44 -14.28
C HIS A 223 -1.41 -20.16 -12.93
N ILE A 224 -1.12 -21.22 -12.13
CA ILE A 224 -0.42 -21.09 -10.85
C ILE A 224 1.00 -20.54 -11.06
N HIS A 225 1.75 -21.04 -12.05
CA HIS A 225 3.07 -20.48 -12.37
C HIS A 225 3.04 -19.01 -12.78
N ARG A 226 1.97 -18.57 -13.46
CA ARG A 226 1.85 -17.19 -13.93
C ARG A 226 1.46 -16.24 -12.81
N TYR A 227 0.53 -16.63 -11.96
CA TYR A 227 -0.14 -15.73 -11.00
C TYR A 227 0.17 -16.02 -9.52
N GLY A 228 0.96 -17.05 -9.24
CA GLY A 228 1.32 -17.44 -7.89
C GLY A 228 2.79 -17.85 -7.77
N GLN A 229 3.17 -18.21 -6.55
CA GLN A 229 4.46 -18.77 -6.19
C GLN A 229 4.28 -20.26 -5.91
N VAL A 230 4.94 -21.09 -6.73
CA VAL A 230 4.93 -22.55 -6.55
C VAL A 230 5.97 -22.93 -5.51
N GLU A 231 5.55 -23.66 -4.47
CA GLU A 231 6.44 -24.27 -3.49
C GLU A 231 6.86 -25.68 -3.92
N SER A 232 5.92 -26.51 -4.37
CA SER A 232 6.20 -27.85 -4.90
C SER A 232 5.17 -28.30 -5.93
N ILE A 233 5.58 -29.21 -6.81
CA ILE A 233 4.73 -29.91 -7.76
C ILE A 233 5.12 -31.38 -7.73
N ASP A 234 4.15 -32.23 -7.41
CA ASP A 234 4.30 -33.68 -7.37
C ASP A 234 3.31 -34.33 -8.34
N TYR A 235 3.81 -35.17 -9.25
CA TYR A 235 2.99 -35.89 -10.20
C TYR A 235 2.64 -37.27 -9.62
N THR A 236 1.35 -37.53 -9.43
CA THR A 236 0.83 -38.77 -8.84
C THR A 236 -0.15 -39.46 -9.79
N GLU A 237 -0.58 -40.68 -9.44
CA GLU A 237 -1.62 -41.39 -10.21
C GLU A 237 -2.98 -40.67 -10.15
N GLU A 238 -3.27 -40.00 -9.03
CA GLU A 238 -4.52 -39.28 -8.79
C GLU A 238 -4.55 -37.91 -9.49
N GLY A 239 -3.38 -37.32 -9.78
CA GLY A 239 -3.27 -36.04 -10.47
C GLY A 239 -1.94 -35.34 -10.23
N ILE A 240 -1.94 -34.02 -10.44
CA ILE A 240 -0.82 -33.13 -10.21
C ILE A 240 -1.10 -32.41 -8.89
N LEU A 241 -0.36 -32.78 -7.84
CA LEU A 241 -0.42 -32.11 -6.55
C LEU A 241 0.46 -30.87 -6.59
N VAL A 242 -0.13 -29.69 -6.44
CA VAL A 242 0.57 -28.40 -6.49
C VAL A 242 0.41 -27.70 -5.16
N LYS A 243 1.51 -27.46 -4.46
CA LYS A 243 1.54 -26.61 -3.27
C LYS A 243 2.00 -25.22 -3.68
N SER A 244 1.15 -24.22 -3.48
CA SER A 244 1.43 -22.87 -3.97
C SER A 244 0.76 -21.78 -3.15
N ARG A 245 1.30 -20.57 -3.26
CA ARG A 245 0.66 -19.32 -2.83
C ARG A 245 0.14 -18.59 -4.04
N ILE A 246 -1.14 -18.29 -4.07
CA ILE A 246 -1.76 -17.54 -5.17
C ILE A 246 -2.78 -16.57 -4.60
N GLN A 247 -2.78 -15.32 -5.08
CA GLN A 247 -3.70 -14.31 -4.56
C GLN A 247 -5.15 -14.72 -4.80
N VAL A 248 -6.04 -14.35 -3.86
CA VAL A 248 -7.47 -14.71 -3.87
C VAL A 248 -8.13 -14.40 -5.22
N ARG A 249 -7.80 -13.26 -5.85
CA ARG A 249 -8.36 -12.85 -7.15
C ARG A 249 -8.08 -13.82 -8.31
N PHE A 250 -7.05 -14.66 -8.19
CA PHE A 250 -6.67 -15.66 -9.18
C PHE A 250 -7.06 -17.10 -8.78
N GLN A 251 -7.66 -17.29 -7.60
CA GLN A 251 -8.06 -18.62 -7.10
C GLN A 251 -9.34 -19.16 -7.73
N GLY A 252 -10.15 -18.31 -8.38
CA GLY A 252 -11.43 -18.67 -9.01
C GLY A 252 -11.42 -20.02 -9.74
N PRO A 253 -10.55 -20.22 -10.74
CA PRO A 253 -10.45 -21.47 -11.50
C PRO A 253 -9.91 -22.68 -10.70
N LEU A 254 -9.25 -22.45 -9.56
CA LEU A 254 -8.57 -23.47 -8.76
C LEU A 254 -9.42 -23.99 -7.60
N HIS A 255 -10.45 -23.24 -7.17
CA HIS A 255 -11.31 -23.60 -6.04
C HIS A 255 -11.80 -25.05 -6.04
N PRO A 256 -12.26 -25.65 -7.16
CA PRO A 256 -12.75 -27.03 -7.17
C PRO A 256 -11.69 -28.09 -6.83
N PHE A 257 -10.41 -27.72 -6.87
CA PHE A 257 -9.27 -28.63 -6.75
C PHE A 257 -8.50 -28.45 -5.44
N ARG A 258 -8.93 -27.50 -4.59
CA ARG A 258 -8.28 -27.24 -3.30
C ARG A 258 -8.38 -28.47 -2.40
N GLN A 259 -7.27 -28.82 -1.77
CA GLN A 259 -7.19 -29.80 -0.70
C GLN A 259 -7.17 -29.05 0.64
N ASP A 260 -7.88 -29.58 1.63
CA ASP A 260 -7.93 -29.03 3.00
C ASP A 260 -6.67 -29.38 3.80
#